data_AF-A0A3S0BL08-F1
#
_entry.id   AF-A0A3S0BL08-F1
#
_cell.length_a   1.000
_cell.length_b   1.000
_cell.length_c   1.000
_cell.angle_alpha   90.00
_cell.angle_beta   90.00
_cell.angle_gamma   90.00
#
_symmetry.space_group_name_H-M   'P 1'
#
loop_
_entity.id
_entity.type
_entity.pdbx_description
1 polymer ?
#
loop_
_entity_poly.entity_id
_entity_poly.type
_entity_poly.pdbx_seq_one_letter_code
_entity_poly.pdbx_strand_id
1 'polypeptide(L)'
;MHTTSLRKVGGSIMLAVPPVILDMLHLAAGATVGVSIENGRLVIEPTTRPHYTLDELLAQCDASAEISSEDQQWLDNPPLGNELL
;
A
#
# COMPACT_ATOMS: atom_id res chain seq x y z
N MET A 1 28.87 -11.26 2.22
CA MET A 1 27.80 -12.24 1.95
C MET A 1 27.26 -12.73 3.28
N HIS A 2 25.98 -12.49 3.59
CA HIS A 2 25.35 -12.99 4.81
C HIS A 2 24.64 -14.30 4.51
N THR A 3 24.89 -15.33 5.32
CA THR A 3 24.21 -16.62 5.23
C THR A 3 23.23 -16.75 6.40
N THR A 4 22.04 -17.24 6.12
CA THR A 4 21.01 -17.53 7.13
C THR A 4 20.34 -18.85 6.78
N SER A 5 19.81 -19.55 7.77
CA SER A 5 19.04 -20.78 7.58
C SER A 5 17.56 -20.49 7.37
N LEU A 6 16.88 -21.43 6.72
CA LEU A 6 15.44 -21.48 6.63
C LEU A 6 14.90 -22.29 7.81
N ARG A 7 13.86 -21.80 8.48
CA ARG A 7 13.21 -22.49 9.61
C ARG A 7 11.72 -22.58 9.42
N LYS A 8 11.13 -23.72 9.80
CA LYS A 8 9.69 -23.91 9.80
C LYS A 8 9.05 -23.14 10.94
N VAL A 9 8.03 -22.33 10.64
CA VAL A 9 7.22 -21.62 11.63
C VAL A 9 5.75 -21.72 11.23
N GLY A 10 4.98 -22.46 12.03
CA GLY A 10 3.59 -22.80 11.69
C GLY A 10 3.50 -23.55 10.36
N GLY A 11 2.66 -23.05 9.46
CA GLY A 11 2.48 -23.57 8.10
C GLY A 11 3.47 -23.05 7.06
N SER A 12 4.46 -22.25 7.45
CA SER A 12 5.35 -21.51 6.53
C SER A 12 6.82 -21.67 6.90
N ILE A 13 7.70 -21.12 6.05
CA ILE A 13 9.15 -21.07 6.27
C ILE A 13 9.56 -19.61 6.48
N MET A 14 10.38 -19.35 7.50
CA MET A 14 10.99 -18.05 7.76
C MET A 14 12.49 -18.05 7.50
N LEU A 15 12.98 -16.89 7.09
CA LEU A 15 14.39 -16.54 6.94
C LEU A 15 14.73 -15.44 7.96
N ALA A 16 15.86 -15.55 8.67
CA ALA A 16 16.31 -14.46 9.52
C ALA A 16 17.01 -13.38 8.66
N VAL A 17 16.57 -12.13 8.76
CA VAL A 17 17.23 -10.99 8.12
C VAL A 17 18.05 -10.24 9.17
N PRO A 18 19.39 -10.13 9.03
CA PRO A 18 20.21 -9.32 9.93
C PRO A 18 19.74 -7.86 10.00
N PRO A 19 19.75 -7.21 11.19
CA PRO A 19 19.27 -5.82 11.34
C PRO A 19 19.92 -4.83 10.39
N VAL A 20 21.23 -4.97 10.14
CA VAL A 20 21.98 -4.13 9.20
C VAL A 20 21.41 -4.13 7.78
N ILE A 21 20.81 -5.24 7.33
CA ILE A 21 20.18 -5.32 6.01
C ILE A 21 18.82 -4.61 6.01
N LEU A 22 18.07 -4.70 7.12
CA LEU A 22 16.81 -3.97 7.26
C LEU A 22 17.07 -2.45 7.27
N ASP A 23 18.10 -2.00 7.98
CA ASP A 23 18.48 -0.58 8.05
C ASP A 23 18.85 -0.02 6.68
N MET A 24 19.61 -0.78 5.88
CA MET A 24 20.00 -0.40 4.51
C MET A 24 18.79 -0.25 3.57
N LEU A 25 17.69 -0.97 3.83
CA LEU A 25 16.46 -0.93 3.05
C LEU A 25 15.38 -0.03 3.69
N HIS A 26 15.70 0.64 4.80
CA HIS A 26 14.75 1.42 5.60
C HIS A 26 13.49 0.63 6.00
N LEU A 27 13.66 -0.67 6.29
CA LEU A 27 12.60 -1.57 6.71
C LEU A 27 12.64 -1.80 8.22
N ALA A 28 11.47 -2.08 8.79
CA ALA A 28 11.33 -2.46 10.20
C ALA A 28 10.59 -3.81 10.33
N ALA A 29 10.75 -4.48 11.47
CA ALA A 29 9.98 -5.68 11.77
C ALA A 29 8.47 -5.37 11.72
N GLY A 30 7.71 -6.20 11.01
CA GLY A 30 6.27 -5.99 10.79
C GLY A 30 5.93 -5.16 9.54
N ALA A 31 6.93 -4.62 8.82
CA ALA A 31 6.68 -3.98 7.53
C ALA A 31 6.16 -4.99 6.48
N THR A 32 5.25 -4.53 5.63
CA THR A 32 4.83 -5.28 4.43
C THR A 32 5.86 -5.11 3.34
N VAL A 33 6.20 -6.21 2.66
CA VAL A 33 7.18 -6.26 1.57
C VAL A 33 6.62 -7.05 0.40
N GLY A 34 7.08 -6.72 -0.81
CA GLY A 34 6.89 -7.55 -1.99
C GLY A 34 7.85 -8.75 -1.95
N VAL A 35 7.38 -9.90 -2.42
CA VAL A 35 8.20 -11.11 -2.55
C VAL A 35 7.97 -11.73 -3.92
N SER A 36 9.03 -11.88 -4.70
CA SER A 36 8.97 -12.42 -6.07
C SER A 36 10.13 -13.39 -6.34
N ILE A 37 10.04 -14.12 -7.45
CA ILE A 37 11.12 -14.97 -7.95
C ILE A 37 11.64 -14.38 -9.25
N GLU A 38 12.92 -14.00 -9.26
CA GLU A 38 13.58 -13.48 -10.46
C GLU A 38 14.87 -14.26 -10.72
N ASN A 39 14.96 -14.89 -11.90
CA ASN A 39 16.17 -15.62 -12.31
C ASN A 39 16.64 -16.66 -11.26
N GLY A 40 15.69 -17.37 -10.65
CA GLY A 40 15.96 -18.37 -9.61
C GLY A 40 16.35 -17.79 -8.24
N ARG A 41 16.25 -16.47 -8.05
CA ARG A 41 16.49 -15.80 -6.78
C ARG A 41 15.17 -15.36 -6.16
N LEU A 42 15.06 -15.49 -4.84
CA LEU A 42 14.01 -14.85 -4.07
C LEU A 42 14.36 -13.37 -3.92
N VAL A 43 13.54 -12.49 -4.49
CA VAL A 43 13.69 -11.04 -4.39
C VAL A 43 12.68 -10.52 -3.37
N ILE A 44 13.17 -9.69 -2.44
CA ILE A 44 12.37 -9.03 -1.42
C ILE A 44 12.55 -7.54 -1.63
N GLU A 45 11.44 -6.83 -1.84
CA GLU A 45 11.45 -5.40 -2.12
C GLU A 45 10.55 -4.64 -1.13
N PRO A 46 10.98 -3.45 -0.65
CA PRO A 46 10.11 -2.58 0.13
C PRO A 46 8.84 -2.26 -0.65
N THR A 47 7.67 -2.46 -0.06
CA THR A 47 6.44 -1.91 -0.63
C THR A 47 6.43 -0.41 -0.39
N THR A 48 6.87 0.37 -1.38
CA THR A 48 6.68 1.82 -1.33
C THR A 48 5.20 2.11 -1.49
N ARG A 49 4.62 2.85 -0.54
CA ARG A 49 3.30 3.43 -0.82
C ARG A 49 3.50 4.40 -1.99
N PRO A 50 2.67 4.31 -3.03
CA PRO A 50 2.70 5.31 -4.09
C PRO A 50 2.53 6.68 -3.43
N HIS A 51 3.51 7.56 -3.66
CA HIS A 51 3.37 8.96 -3.33
C HIS A 51 2.63 9.59 -4.48
N TYR A 52 1.38 9.97 -4.24
CA TYR A 52 0.59 10.67 -5.23
C TYR A 52 0.73 12.17 -5.03
N THR A 53 0.92 12.89 -6.12
CA THR A 53 0.67 14.33 -6.20
C THR A 53 -0.81 14.58 -6.45
N LEU A 54 -1.30 15.78 -6.10
CA LEU A 54 -2.67 16.17 -6.42
C LEU A 54 -2.94 16.06 -7.92
N ASP A 55 -1.99 16.50 -8.75
CA ASP A 55 -2.08 16.46 -10.21
C ASP A 55 -2.24 15.02 -10.75
N GLU A 56 -1.49 14.05 -10.19
CA GLU A 56 -1.60 12.64 -10.58
C GLU A 56 -2.97 12.03 -10.24
N LEU A 57 -3.57 12.45 -9.12
CA LEU A 57 -4.90 11.99 -8.74
C LEU A 57 -5.96 12.62 -9.64
N LEU A 58 -5.88 13.93 -9.89
CA LEU A 58 -6.81 14.65 -10.76
C LEU A 58 -6.76 14.15 -12.21
N ALA A 59 -5.59 13.77 -12.71
CA ALA A 59 -5.43 13.19 -14.04
C ALA A 59 -6.16 11.85 -14.23
N GLN A 60 -6.51 11.15 -13.14
CA GLN A 60 -7.30 9.92 -13.17
C GLN A 60 -8.81 10.17 -13.11
N CYS A 61 -9.23 11.41 -12.84
CA CYS A 61 -10.64 11.79 -12.78
C CYS A 61 -11.17 12.20 -14.17
N ASP A 62 -12.38 11.75 -14.51
CA ASP A 62 -13.13 12.29 -15.64
C ASP A 62 -13.91 13.53 -15.19
N ALA A 63 -13.43 14.72 -15.57
CA ALA A 63 -14.09 15.99 -15.23
C ALA A 63 -15.45 16.17 -15.95
N SER A 64 -15.76 15.34 -16.94
CA SER A 64 -17.04 15.32 -17.64
C SER A 64 -17.98 14.21 -17.17
N ALA A 65 -17.59 13.45 -16.14
CA ALA A 65 -18.43 12.41 -15.57
C ALA A 65 -19.80 13.00 -15.15
N GLU A 66 -20.86 12.34 -15.59
CA GLU A 66 -22.22 12.72 -15.21
C GLU A 66 -22.44 12.45 -13.72
N ILE A 67 -23.16 13.36 -13.06
CA ILE A 67 -23.56 13.22 -11.66
C ILE A 67 -24.50 12.02 -11.56
N SER A 68 -24.17 11.05 -10.70
CA SER A 68 -25.01 9.88 -10.51
C SER A 68 -26.33 10.24 -9.83
N SER A 69 -27.35 9.38 -9.94
CA SER A 69 -28.62 9.60 -9.23
C SER A 69 -28.45 9.63 -7.71
N GLU A 70 -27.47 8.91 -7.17
CA GLU A 70 -27.14 8.91 -5.74
C GLU A 70 -26.52 10.24 -5.33
N ASP A 71 -25.56 10.74 -6.11
CA ASP A 71 -24.96 12.06 -5.88
C ASP A 71 -26.00 13.18 -5.99
N GLN A 72 -26.90 13.09 -6.96
CA GLN A 72 -27.98 14.06 -7.13
C GLN A 72 -28.92 14.05 -5.93
N GLN A 73 -29.28 12.87 -5.41
CA GLN A 73 -30.07 12.75 -4.18
C GLN A 73 -29.34 13.32 -2.95
N TRP A 74 -28.01 13.17 -2.89
CA TRP A 74 -27.21 13.75 -1.82
C TRP A 74 -27.15 15.29 -1.91
N LEU A 75 -27.03 15.85 -3.12
CA LEU A 75 -27.02 17.29 -3.38
C LEU A 75 -28.38 17.95 -3.14
N ASP A 76 -29.47 17.26 -3.49
CA ASP A 76 -30.84 17.77 -3.35
C ASP A 76 -31.44 17.53 -1.96
N ASN A 77 -30.70 16.88 -1.07
CA ASN A 77 -31.20 16.55 0.27
C ASN A 77 -31.40 17.83 1.10
N PRO A 78 -32.58 18.01 1.72
CA PRO A 78 -32.85 19.19 2.52
C PRO A 78 -32.00 19.19 3.81
N PRO A 79 -31.67 20.38 4.35
CA PRO A 79 -30.94 20.48 5.61
C PRO A 79 -31.71 19.76 6.73
N LEU A 80 -31.00 18.95 7.51
CA LEU A 80 -31.57 18.18 8.62
C LEU A 80 -31.34 18.85 9.98
N GLY A 81 -30.61 19.98 10.01
CA GLY A 81 -30.43 20.81 11.21
C GLY A 81 -29.32 20.33 12.16
N ASN A 82 -28.48 19.39 11.72
CA ASN A 82 -27.28 18.91 12.44
C ASN A 82 -25.98 19.27 11.69
N GLU A 83 -26.05 20.16 10.69
CA GLU A 83 -24.86 20.66 10.00
C GLU A 83 -24.09 21.63 10.91
N LEU A 84 -22.75 21.57 10.88
CA LEU A 84 -21.89 22.60 11.47
C LEU A 84 -22.02 23.88 10.63
N LEU A 85 -22.41 24.98 11.28
CA LEU A 85 -22.45 26.34 10.70
C LEU A 85 -21.06 26.83 10.29
#